data_AF-A0A1F9KSJ3-F1
#
_entry.id   AF-A0A1F9KSJ3-F1
#
_cell.length_a   1.000
_cell.length_b   1.000
_cell.length_c   1.000
_cell.angle_alpha   90.00
_cell.angle_beta   90.00
_cell.angle_gamma   90.00
#
_symmetry.space_group_name_H-M   'P 1'
#
loop_
_entity.id
_entity.type
_entity.pdbx_description
1 polymer ?
#
loop_
_entity_poly.entity_id
_entity_poly.type
_entity_poly.pdbx_seq_one_letter_code
_entity_poly.pdbx_strand_id
1 'polypeptide(L)'
;MLALLQDGIDCFLRHLAARDGKGKEVLAETERWIFEREIDGIFSFDSVCETLGVSASCLRAEIRQWKEEELRKRACKAGSRPPARKRLSPLPRSYSSPGKLTATARA
;
A
#
# COMPACT_ATOMS: atom_id res chain seq x y z
N MET A 1 32.05 -8.52 -0.20
CA MET A 1 31.16 -8.88 0.93
C MET A 1 29.76 -9.21 0.39
N LEU A 2 29.66 -10.26 -0.44
CA LEU A 2 28.43 -10.54 -1.19
C LEU A 2 27.34 -11.14 -0.31
N ALA A 3 27.70 -12.01 0.64
CA ALA A 3 26.75 -12.70 1.51
C ALA A 3 25.86 -11.72 2.30
N LEU A 4 26.43 -10.65 2.85
CA LEU A 4 25.67 -9.64 3.60
C LEU A 4 24.70 -8.86 2.69
N LEU A 5 25.17 -8.45 1.51
CA LEU A 5 24.32 -7.75 0.54
C LEU A 5 23.19 -8.65 0.06
N GLN A 6 23.50 -9.89 -0.28
CA GLN A 6 22.53 -10.86 -0.75
C GLN A 6 21.50 -11.18 0.33
N ASP A 7 21.93 -11.43 1.57
CA ASP A 7 21.03 -11.69 2.69
C ASP A 7 20.12 -10.49 2.99
N GLY A 8 20.68 -9.26 2.99
CA GLY A 8 19.90 -8.04 3.18
C GLY A 8 18.86 -7.80 2.08
N ILE A 9 19.24 -7.99 0.80
CA ILE A 9 18.30 -7.85 -0.33
C ILE A 9 17.24 -8.96 -0.31
N ASP A 10 17.64 -10.20 -0.06
CA ASP A 10 16.71 -11.33 0.00
C ASP A 10 15.73 -11.18 1.17
N CYS A 11 16.19 -10.73 2.33
CA CYS A 11 15.35 -10.36 3.46
C CYS A 11 14.36 -9.25 3.08
N PHE A 12 14.82 -8.19 2.42
CA PHE A 12 13.96 -7.09 1.95
C PHE A 12 12.89 -7.60 0.97
N LEU A 13 13.27 -8.36 -0.06
CA LEU A 13 12.37 -8.92 -1.07
C LEU A 13 11.35 -9.89 -0.47
N ARG A 14 11.76 -10.75 0.48
CA ARG A 14 10.86 -11.67 1.19
C ARG A 14 9.78 -10.92 1.98
N HIS A 15 10.15 -9.83 2.64
CA HIS A 15 9.23 -9.08 3.50
C HIS A 15 8.47 -7.96 2.78
N LEU A 16 8.86 -7.60 1.55
CA LEU A 16 8.16 -6.62 0.72
C LEU A 16 6.69 -6.98 0.47
N ALA A 17 6.36 -8.27 0.37
CA ALA A 17 4.99 -8.76 0.20
C ALA A 17 4.32 -9.21 1.50
N ALA A 18 5.03 -9.20 2.63
CA ALA A 18 4.52 -9.68 3.91
C ALA A 18 3.31 -8.84 4.39
N ARG A 19 2.30 -9.53 4.94
CA ARG A 19 1.09 -8.91 5.50
C ARG A 19 1.16 -8.74 7.02
N ASP A 20 2.06 -9.46 7.68
CA ASP A 20 2.18 -9.54 9.13
C ASP A 20 2.97 -8.37 9.72
N GLY A 21 2.63 -7.97 10.95
CA GLY A 21 3.29 -6.86 11.65
C GLY A 21 4.80 -7.06 11.81
N LYS A 22 5.23 -8.27 12.16
CA LYS A 22 6.65 -8.63 12.31
C LYS A 22 7.43 -8.47 11.00
N GLY A 23 6.83 -8.87 9.87
CA GLY A 23 7.47 -8.72 8.56
C GLY A 23 7.66 -7.25 8.17
N LYS A 24 6.75 -6.36 8.58
CA LYS A 24 6.90 -4.91 8.35
C LYS A 24 8.02 -4.30 9.18
N GLU A 25 8.23 -4.78 10.40
CA GLU A 25 9.30 -4.31 11.28
C GLU A 25 10.67 -4.70 10.73
N VAL A 26 10.83 -5.97 10.34
CA VAL A 26 12.05 -6.47 9.68
C VAL A 26 12.31 -5.73 8.35
N LEU A 27 11.26 -5.45 7.58
CA LEU A 27 11.36 -4.65 6.37
C LEU A 27 11.86 -3.24 6.69
N ALA A 28 11.29 -2.56 7.69
CA ALA A 28 11.67 -1.20 8.05
C ALA A 28 13.12 -1.11 8.57
N GLU A 29 13.57 -2.11 9.34
CA GLU A 29 14.95 -2.21 9.80
C GLU A 29 15.93 -2.39 8.63
N THR A 30 15.60 -3.31 7.71
CA THR A 30 16.40 -3.56 6.52
C THR A 30 16.42 -2.34 5.59
N GLU A 31 15.28 -1.67 5.41
CA GLU A 31 15.18 -0.41 4.67
C GLU A 31 16.06 0.67 5.29
N ARG A 32 16.02 0.81 6.61
CA ARG A 32 16.88 1.76 7.31
C ARG A 32 18.33 1.50 6.96
N TRP A 33 18.80 0.26 7.08
CA TRP A 33 20.18 -0.09 6.71
C TRP A 33 20.53 0.26 5.24
N ILE A 34 19.64 -0.02 4.30
CA ILE A 34 19.85 0.28 2.86
C ILE A 34 19.91 1.79 2.60
N PHE A 35 19.02 2.57 3.24
CA PHE A 35 18.87 4.01 3.00
C PHE A 35 19.68 4.90 3.97
N GLU A 36 20.27 4.32 5.02
CA GLU A 36 21.20 5.00 5.93
C GLU A 36 22.36 5.56 5.11
N ARG A 37 22.68 6.85 5.32
CA ARG A 37 23.78 7.54 4.62
C ARG A 37 25.08 7.58 5.43
N GLU A 38 25.19 6.71 6.43
CA GLU A 38 26.38 6.62 7.27
C GLU A 38 27.48 5.83 6.56
N ILE A 39 28.59 6.50 6.25
CA ILE A 39 29.75 5.92 5.54
C ILE A 39 30.73 5.28 6.54
N ASP A 40 30.58 5.59 7.83
CA ASP A 40 31.58 5.28 8.86
C ASP A 40 31.64 3.80 9.31
N GLY A 41 30.76 2.93 8.77
CA GLY A 41 30.71 1.51 9.10
C GLY A 41 31.26 0.59 8.00
N ILE A 42 32.05 -0.43 8.36
CA ILE A 42 32.49 -1.49 7.43
C ILE A 42 31.31 -2.35 6.89
N PHE A 43 30.20 -2.36 7.63
CA PHE A 43 28.95 -3.02 7.25
C PHE A 43 27.88 -2.04 6.76
N SER A 44 28.23 -0.76 6.55
CA SER A 44 27.33 0.17 5.90
C SER A 44 27.04 -0.30 4.47
N PHE A 45 25.82 -0.06 4.02
CA PHE A 45 25.39 -0.43 2.67
C PHE A 45 26.33 0.14 1.59
N ASP A 46 26.78 1.38 1.77
CA ASP A 46 27.72 2.06 0.86
C ASP A 46 29.08 1.33 0.81
N SER A 47 29.69 1.05 1.97
CA SER A 47 30.95 0.30 2.10
C SER A 47 30.88 -1.11 1.50
N VAL A 48 29.75 -1.80 1.68
CA VAL A 48 29.51 -3.14 1.13
C VAL A 48 29.40 -3.08 -0.39
N CYS A 49 28.68 -2.08 -0.93
CA CYS A 49 28.54 -1.86 -2.36
C CYS A 49 29.86 -1.45 -3.01
N GLU A 50 30.63 -0.57 -2.37
CA GLU A 50 31.96 -0.13 -2.80
C GLU A 50 32.93 -1.32 -2.88
N THR A 51 32.96 -2.16 -1.84
CA THR A 51 33.79 -3.38 -1.80
C THR A 51 33.44 -4.37 -2.92
N LEU A 52 32.19 -4.35 -3.40
CA LEU A 52 31.71 -5.20 -4.49
C LEU A 52 31.82 -4.53 -5.87
N GLY A 53 32.20 -3.24 -5.94
CA GLY A 53 32.23 -2.47 -7.17
C GLY A 53 30.86 -2.18 -7.77
N VAL A 54 29.81 -2.15 -6.95
CA VAL A 54 28.42 -1.90 -7.37
C VAL A 54 27.97 -0.51 -6.92
N SER A 55 27.22 0.20 -7.77
CA SER A 55 26.69 1.52 -7.44
C SER A 55 25.54 1.43 -6.42
N ALA A 56 25.80 1.82 -5.16
CA ALA A 56 24.79 1.90 -4.10
C ALA A 56 23.56 2.74 -4.51
N SER A 57 23.78 3.83 -5.24
CA SER A 57 22.72 4.72 -5.74
C SER A 57 21.76 4.02 -6.71
N CYS A 58 22.27 3.15 -7.58
CA CYS A 58 21.46 2.39 -8.54
C CYS A 58 20.60 1.36 -7.80
N LEU A 59 21.20 0.59 -6.88
CA LEU A 59 20.47 -0.38 -6.07
C LEU A 59 19.36 0.30 -5.24
N ARG A 60 19.65 1.45 -4.61
CA ARG A 60 18.65 2.24 -3.88
C ARG A 60 17.50 2.73 -4.77
N ALA A 61 17.73 2.93 -6.07
CA ALA A 61 16.68 3.31 -7.01
C ALA A 61 15.80 2.11 -7.37
N GLU A 62 16.39 0.94 -7.64
CA GLU A 62 15.67 -0.29 -7.93
C GLU A 62 14.80 -0.74 -6.76
N ILE A 63 15.37 -0.74 -5.55
CA ILE A 63 14.68 -1.09 -4.30
C ILE A 63 13.47 -0.16 -4.07
N ARG A 64 13.59 1.14 -4.38
CA ARG A 64 12.46 2.09 -4.33
C ARG A 64 11.37 1.75 -5.33
N GLN A 65 11.73 1.43 -6.57
CA GLN A 65 10.76 1.06 -7.60
C GLN A 65 9.99 -0.22 -7.23
N TRP A 66 10.67 -1.23 -6.69
CA TRP A 66 10.02 -2.46 -6.25
C TRP A 66 9.02 -2.21 -5.12
N LYS A 67 9.36 -1.35 -4.16
CA LYS A 67 8.44 -0.94 -3.09
C LYS A 67 7.21 -0.23 -3.65
N GLU A 68 7.40 0.68 -4.59
CA GLU A 68 6.30 1.42 -5.22
C GLU A 68 5.38 0.48 -6.02
N GLU A 69 5.95 -0.45 -6.78
CA GLU A 69 5.18 -1.44 -7.53
C GLU A 69 4.38 -2.36 -6.60
N GLU A 70 4.96 -2.80 -5.48
CA GLU A 70 4.22 -3.57 -4.47
C GLU A 70 3.10 -2.76 -3.82
N LEU A 71 3.31 -1.46 -3.54
CA LEU A 71 2.26 -0.59 -3.04
C LEU A 71 1.14 -0.39 -4.08
N ARG A 72 1.49 -0.26 -5.36
CA ARG A 72 0.55 -0.17 -6.48
C ARG A 72 -0.28 -1.44 -6.61
N LYS A 73 0.35 -2.62 -6.57
CA LYS A 73 -0.33 -3.92 -6.56
C LYS A 73 -1.30 -4.05 -5.38
N ARG A 74 -0.90 -3.59 -4.19
CA ARG A 74 -1.76 -3.56 -3.00
C ARG A 74 -2.96 -2.63 -3.18
N ALA A 75 -2.76 -1.43 -3.75
CA ALA A 75 -3.84 -0.49 -4.03
C ALA A 75 -4.86 -1.07 -5.03
N CYS A 76 -4.40 -1.72 -6.11
CA CYS A 76 -5.28 -2.38 -7.07
C CYS A 76 -6.04 -3.58 -6.47
N LYS A 77 -5.40 -4.37 -5.59
CA LYS A 77 -6.06 -5.46 -4.85
C LYS A 77 -7.10 -4.96 -3.85
N ALA A 78 -6.89 -3.80 -3.23
CA ALA A 78 -7.86 -3.18 -2.32
C ALA A 78 -9.04 -2.56 -3.07
N GLY A 79 -8.82 -2.06 -4.29
CA GLY A 79 -9.85 -1.48 -5.16
C GLY A 79 -10.77 -2.49 -5.88
N SER A 80 -10.47 -3.79 -5.83
CA SER A 80 -11.31 -4.82 -6.49
C SER A 80 -12.51 -5.28 -5.66
N ARG A 81 -12.68 -4.78 -4.42
CA ARG A 81 -13.93 -4.96 -3.69
C ARG A 81 -14.87 -3.85 -4.15
N PRO A 82 -15.91 -4.12 -4.98
CA PRO A 82 -16.89 -3.10 -5.29
C PRO A 82 -17.41 -2.55 -3.96
N PRO A 83 -17.53 -1.23 -3.78
CA PRO A 83 -18.16 -0.69 -2.58
C PRO A 83 -19.50 -1.40 -2.47
N ALA A 84 -19.74 -2.05 -1.32
CA ALA A 84 -21.00 -2.70 -1.04
C ALA A 84 -22.08 -1.66 -1.33
N ARG A 85 -22.75 -1.82 -2.48
CA ARG A 85 -23.75 -0.90 -2.98
C ARG A 85 -24.77 -0.87 -1.87
N LYS A 86 -24.76 0.20 -1.05
CA LYS A 86 -25.85 0.45 -0.11
C LYS A 86 -27.07 0.35 -1.00
N ARG A 87 -27.89 -0.70 -0.82
CA ARG A 87 -29.17 -0.83 -1.50
C ARG A 87 -29.95 0.39 -1.05
N LEU A 88 -29.82 1.47 -1.81
CA LEU A 88 -30.66 2.64 -1.66
C LEU A 88 -32.05 2.07 -1.96
N SER A 89 -32.80 1.86 -0.89
CA SER A 89 -34.19 1.43 -0.95
C SER A 89 -34.91 2.30 -1.98
N PRO A 90 -35.67 1.72 -2.92
CA PRO A 90 -36.40 2.52 -3.88
C PRO A 90 -37.33 3.47 -3.12
N LEU A 91 -37.09 4.77 -3.28
CA LEU A 91 -37.97 5.81 -2.75
C LEU A 91 -39.40 5.53 -3.23
N PRO A 92 -40.42 5.54 -2.35
CA PRO A 92 -41.79 5.41 -2.79
C PRO A 92 -42.16 6.60 -3.68
N ARG A 93 -42.51 6.22 -4.90
CA ARG A 93 -43.07 7.00 -5.99
C ARG A 93 -44.31 7.74 -5.49
N SER A 94 -44.30 9.07 -5.62
CA SER A 94 -45.47 9.95 -5.82
C SER A 94 -46.77 9.58 -5.09
N TYR A 95 -47.09 10.28 -4.00
CA TYR A 95 -48.46 10.40 -3.52
C TYR A 95 -49.16 11.53 -4.30
N SER A 96 -49.53 11.25 -5.55
CA SER A 96 -50.56 12.01 -6.24
C SER A 96 -51.91 11.53 -5.69
N SER A 97 -52.47 12.25 -4.72
CA SER A 97 -53.85 12.03 -4.31
C SER A 97 -54.76 12.92 -5.17
N PRO A 98 -55.63 12.36 -6.02
CA PRO A 98 -56.62 13.12 -6.78
C PRO A 98 -57.77 13.54 -5.85
N GLY A 99 -58.27 14.75 -6.06
CA GLY A 99 -59.40 15.30 -5.33
C GLY A 99 -60.62 14.38 -5.38
N LYS A 100 -61.30 14.28 -4.24
CA LYS A 100 -62.72 13.97 -4.20
C LYS A 100 -63.46 15.07 -3.46
N LEU A 101 -64.21 15.82 -4.27
CA LEU A 101 -65.40 16.57 -3.91
C LEU A 101 -66.34 15.69 -3.09
N THR A 102 -66.89 16.22 -2.00
CA THR A 102 -68.32 16.07 -1.68
C THR A 102 -68.77 17.23 -0.80
N ALA A 103 -69.72 18.00 -1.32
CA ALA A 103 -70.57 18.93 -0.60
C ALA A 103 -71.35 18.22 0.54
N THR A 104 -71.81 18.96 1.56
CA THR A 104 -73.20 18.96 2.07
C THR A 104 -73.36 19.98 3.21
N ALA A 105 -74.09 21.06 2.90
CA ALA A 105 -75.19 21.73 3.62
C ALA A 105 -75.23 21.88 5.18
N ARG A 106 -75.49 23.14 5.58
CA ARG A 106 -76.57 23.64 6.48
C ARG A 106 -76.35 23.65 8.00
N ALA A 107 -76.38 24.86 8.58
CA ALA A 107 -77.42 25.34 9.51
C ALA A 107 -77.38 26.87 9.54
#